data_AF-A0A499VTS0-F1
#
_entry.id   AF-A0A499VTS0-F1
#
_cell.length_a   1.000
_cell.length_b   1.000
_cell.length_c   1.000
_cell.angle_alpha   90.00
_cell.angle_beta   90.00
_cell.angle_gamma   90.00
#
_symmetry.space_group_name_H-M   'P 1'
#
loop_
_entity.id
_entity.type
_entity.pdbx_description
1 polymer ?
#
loop_
_entity_poly.entity_id
_entity_poly.type
_entity_poly.pdbx_seq_one_letter_code
_entity_poly.pdbx_strand_id
1 'polypeptide(L)'
;MNPVLREGNSDRRAPASVKNYAKTHPHRMGAWTSESKTNVATMGVDDFRSTEKSAVISEAGSLRIELKGDDGSTTVLRESVPVLPGEVVDASVMHVTALREFLTAQIARAKAENVLFSVHLKATMMKVSDPIVFGHVVRAFFPKTFAQYGETLAAAGLTPNDGLGGIYKGLESLPEGAAIKASFDAELAEGPELAMVDSDKGITNLHVPSDVIVDASMPAMIRTSGHMWGPDGQEQDTLAVLPDSSYSGVYQVVIDDCRANGAFDPSTMGTVPNVGLMAQKAEEYGSHDKTFEIPTTGTVRLVDQAGNVVLEQTVGAGDIFRACQTKDAPIKDWVKLAVTRARATGDPAVFWLDETRAHDAVLIEKVKQYLPEHDTEGLDIRVLSPVEATKFSVERIRRGENTISVTGNVLRDYLTDLFPILELGTSAKMLSIVPLMAGGGLFETGAGGSAPKHVQQLVRENYLRWDSLGEFLALASSFEHLATTTGNARAQVLADTLDRATATFLNEDKSPTRRVGGIDNRGSHFFLALYWAQELAGQTDDADLAKAFGPVAETLGTNEQKIVDELISAQGKPADIGGYYQPDPEKAAAVMRPSATFNEAIASLA
;
A
#
# COMPACT_ATOMS: atom_id res chain seq x y z
N MET A 1 -12.99 -2.73 8.36
CA MET A 1 -12.96 -4.08 7.78
C MET A 1 -11.59 -4.76 7.99
N ASN A 2 -10.51 -4.30 7.35
CA ASN A 2 -9.20 -4.98 7.37
C ASN A 2 -8.68 -5.40 8.77
N PRO A 3 -8.72 -4.54 9.81
CA PRO A 3 -8.18 -4.90 11.12
C PRO A 3 -8.97 -5.97 11.89
N VAL A 4 -10.10 -6.43 11.33
CA VAL A 4 -10.97 -7.50 11.86
C VAL A 4 -10.82 -8.78 11.04
N LEU A 5 -10.58 -8.68 9.73
CA LEU A 5 -10.46 -9.84 8.85
C LEU A 5 -9.02 -10.39 8.78
N ARG A 6 -8.00 -9.52 8.94
CA ARG A 6 -6.58 -9.88 8.86
C ARG A 6 -6.08 -10.54 10.16
N GLU A 7 -6.63 -11.70 10.48
CA GLU A 7 -6.20 -12.56 11.60
C GLU A 7 -5.12 -13.56 11.16
N GLY A 8 -4.20 -13.09 10.31
CA GLY A 8 -3.14 -13.86 9.67
C GLY A 8 -2.12 -12.93 9.02
N ASN A 9 -0.95 -13.46 8.71
CA ASN A 9 0.10 -12.71 8.02
C ASN A 9 -0.11 -12.68 6.50
N SER A 10 0.64 -11.83 5.81
CA SER A 10 0.46 -11.58 4.37
C SER A 10 1.38 -12.46 3.53
N ASP A 11 0.84 -13.13 2.52
CA ASP A 11 1.59 -13.67 1.36
C ASP A 11 1.10 -12.91 0.11
N ARG A 12 1.91 -11.97 -0.37
CA ARG A 12 1.55 -11.12 -1.52
C ARG A 12 2.58 -11.23 -2.63
N ARG A 13 2.13 -11.57 -3.83
CA ARG A 13 3.00 -11.92 -4.97
C ARG A 13 2.33 -11.76 -6.32
N ALA A 14 3.12 -11.51 -7.36
CA ALA A 14 2.61 -11.54 -8.73
C ALA A 14 2.27 -12.99 -9.13
N PRO A 15 1.08 -13.27 -9.68
CA PRO A 15 0.82 -14.56 -10.30
C PRO A 15 1.74 -14.80 -11.49
N ALA A 16 2.10 -16.07 -11.74
CA ALA A 16 2.97 -16.44 -12.87
C ALA A 16 2.34 -16.06 -14.22
N SER A 17 1.02 -16.24 -14.37
CA SER A 17 0.25 -15.83 -15.55
C SER A 17 0.39 -14.33 -15.84
N VAL A 18 0.20 -13.48 -14.82
CA VAL A 18 0.36 -12.02 -14.96
C VAL A 18 1.82 -11.62 -15.22
N LYS A 19 2.79 -12.27 -14.56
CA LYS A 19 4.21 -12.00 -14.79
C LYS A 19 4.63 -12.36 -16.22
N ASN A 20 4.19 -13.51 -16.74
CA ASN A 20 4.48 -13.94 -18.10
C ASN A 20 3.84 -12.99 -19.13
N TYR A 21 2.62 -12.52 -18.88
CA TYR A 21 2.00 -11.49 -19.71
C TYR A 21 2.81 -10.18 -19.71
N ALA A 22 3.26 -9.71 -18.55
CA ALA A 22 4.11 -8.51 -18.48
C ALA A 22 5.43 -8.67 -19.22
N LYS A 23 5.98 -9.90 -19.29
CA LYS A 23 7.19 -10.18 -20.06
C LYS A 23 6.98 -10.08 -21.57
N THR A 24 5.84 -10.56 -22.08
CA THR A 24 5.52 -10.51 -23.52
C THR A 24 4.92 -9.17 -23.95
N HIS A 25 4.33 -8.43 -23.01
CA HIS A 25 3.72 -7.11 -23.20
C HIS A 25 4.29 -6.09 -22.19
N PRO A 26 5.60 -5.76 -22.28
CA PRO A 26 6.23 -4.89 -21.31
C PRO A 26 5.59 -3.51 -21.30
N HIS A 27 5.20 -3.06 -20.11
CA HIS A 27 4.65 -1.73 -19.91
C HIS A 27 5.76 -0.68 -20.00
N ARG A 28 5.38 0.58 -20.26
CA ARG A 28 6.34 1.68 -20.34
C ARG A 28 7.00 1.94 -18.99
N MET A 29 8.32 2.01 -19.01
CA MET A 29 9.20 2.51 -17.95
C MET A 29 9.88 3.79 -18.45
N GLY A 30 9.86 4.85 -17.64
CA GLY A 30 10.54 6.11 -17.93
C GLY A 30 12.06 5.92 -17.92
N ALA A 31 12.75 6.54 -18.88
CA ALA A 31 14.19 6.41 -19.01
C ALA A 31 14.91 7.16 -17.87
N TRP A 32 15.84 6.49 -17.21
CA TRP A 32 16.67 7.10 -16.18
C TRP A 32 17.99 7.60 -16.74
N THR A 33 18.44 8.74 -16.24
CA THR A 33 19.73 9.34 -16.58
C THR A 33 20.62 9.40 -15.34
N SER A 34 21.93 9.31 -15.54
CA SER A 34 22.91 9.48 -14.45
C SER A 34 22.95 10.90 -13.89
N GLU A 35 22.35 11.86 -14.58
CA GLU A 35 22.30 13.28 -14.23
C GLU A 35 21.07 13.64 -13.38
N SER A 36 20.11 12.72 -13.18
CA SER A 36 18.91 12.98 -12.38
C SER A 36 19.29 13.44 -10.97
N LYS A 37 18.73 14.59 -10.58
CA LYS A 37 18.87 15.19 -9.25
C LYS A 37 17.87 14.64 -8.25
N THR A 38 16.92 13.82 -8.68
CA THR A 38 15.91 13.23 -7.80
C THR A 38 16.54 12.46 -6.67
N ASN A 39 16.14 12.76 -5.44
CA ASN A 39 16.62 12.08 -4.24
C ASN A 39 15.54 12.07 -3.16
N VAL A 40 15.65 11.11 -2.24
CA VAL A 40 14.90 11.12 -0.99
C VAL A 40 15.61 12.00 0.03
N ALA A 41 14.84 12.79 0.76
CA ALA A 41 15.31 13.52 1.93
C ALA A 41 14.62 12.99 3.20
N THR A 42 15.41 12.72 4.23
CA THR A 42 14.97 12.15 5.51
C THR A 42 15.79 12.73 6.66
N MET A 43 15.26 12.71 7.88
CA MET A 43 15.91 13.31 9.06
C MET A 43 17.16 12.52 9.48
N GLY A 44 17.02 11.20 9.71
CA GLY A 44 18.13 10.31 10.10
C GLY A 44 18.58 10.43 11.56
N VAL A 45 18.14 11.48 12.27
CA VAL A 45 18.36 11.74 13.69
C VAL A 45 17.11 12.40 14.27
N ASP A 46 16.87 12.22 15.57
CA ASP A 46 15.74 12.80 16.31
C ASP A 46 14.35 12.51 15.69
N ASP A 47 14.29 11.46 14.88
CA ASP A 47 13.08 10.88 14.28
C ASP A 47 12.68 9.60 15.02
N PHE A 48 11.60 8.95 14.57
CA PHE A 48 11.13 7.79 15.29
C PHE A 48 12.11 6.61 15.22
N ARG A 49 12.78 6.42 14.07
CA ARG A 49 13.80 5.38 13.91
C ARG A 49 14.92 5.54 14.94
N SER A 50 15.52 6.74 14.98
CA SER A 50 16.73 7.01 15.76
C SER A 50 16.49 7.09 17.27
N THR A 51 15.26 7.40 17.69
CA THR A 51 14.89 7.48 19.11
C THR A 51 14.33 6.17 19.66
N GLU A 52 14.04 5.17 18.81
CA GLU A 52 13.31 3.96 19.17
C GLU A 52 13.96 3.18 20.33
N LYS A 53 13.12 2.75 21.26
CA LYS A 53 13.45 1.78 22.31
C LYS A 53 12.43 0.65 22.29
N SER A 54 12.87 -0.58 22.53
CA SER A 54 12.04 -1.78 22.49
C SER A 54 12.27 -2.66 23.71
N ALA A 55 11.21 -3.36 24.16
CA ALA A 55 11.24 -4.32 25.25
C ALA A 55 10.38 -5.54 24.94
N VAL A 56 10.79 -6.71 25.44
CA VAL A 56 9.97 -7.93 25.41
C VAL A 56 9.28 -8.10 26.75
N ILE A 57 7.96 -8.23 26.72
CA ILE A 57 7.14 -8.40 27.92
C ILE A 57 7.30 -9.82 28.45
N SER A 58 7.65 -9.96 29.73
CA SER A 58 7.83 -11.28 30.37
C SER A 58 6.53 -11.90 30.85
N GLU A 59 5.59 -11.10 31.35
CA GLU A 59 4.35 -11.55 31.98
C GLU A 59 3.12 -10.84 31.40
N ALA A 60 1.98 -11.53 31.39
CA ALA A 60 0.72 -10.95 30.93
C ALA A 60 0.29 -9.82 31.88
N GLY A 61 -0.24 -8.73 31.33
CA GLY A 61 -0.68 -7.61 32.13
C GLY A 61 -1.19 -6.44 31.30
N SER A 62 -1.00 -5.24 31.83
CA SER A 62 -1.28 -4.00 31.10
C SER A 62 -0.23 -2.95 31.43
N LEU A 63 0.14 -2.16 30.43
CA LEU A 63 0.97 -0.98 30.59
C LEU A 63 0.09 0.28 30.63
N ARG A 64 0.47 1.25 31.47
CA ARG A 64 -0.06 2.61 31.44
C ARG A 64 0.96 3.53 30.76
N ILE A 65 0.48 4.43 29.88
CA ILE A 65 1.31 5.47 29.27
C ILE A 65 1.06 6.78 30.01
N GLU A 66 2.11 7.36 30.59
CA GLU A 66 2.03 8.60 31.35
C GLU A 66 3.15 9.59 31.00
N LEU A 67 2.82 10.87 30.95
CA LEU A 67 3.76 11.98 30.79
C LEU A 67 4.09 12.53 32.16
N LYS A 68 5.36 12.44 32.57
CA LYS A 68 5.90 13.13 33.74
C LYS A 68 6.50 14.46 33.28
N GLY A 69 5.85 15.58 33.63
CA GLY A 69 6.31 16.92 33.30
C GLY A 69 7.52 17.33 34.15
N ASP A 70 8.31 18.26 33.62
CA ASP A 70 9.45 18.85 34.36
C ASP A 70 9.01 19.66 35.59
N ASP A 71 7.74 20.08 35.62
CA ASP A 71 7.08 20.72 36.76
C ASP A 71 6.68 19.73 37.88
N GLY A 72 6.95 18.44 37.68
CA GLY A 72 6.60 17.35 38.60
C GLY A 72 5.17 16.83 38.44
N SER A 73 4.36 17.38 37.53
CA SER A 73 3.03 16.86 37.22
C SER A 73 3.12 15.50 36.52
N THR A 74 2.07 14.69 36.64
CA THR A 74 1.94 13.44 35.88
C THR A 74 0.58 13.41 35.21
N THR A 75 0.58 13.32 33.88
CA THR A 75 -0.62 13.22 33.05
C THR A 75 -0.69 11.83 32.46
N VAL A 76 -1.78 11.10 32.72
CA VAL A 76 -2.01 9.82 32.06
C VAL A 76 -2.43 10.08 30.62
N LEU A 77 -1.63 9.62 29.65
CA LEU A 77 -1.94 9.70 28.23
C LEU A 77 -2.84 8.52 27.82
N ARG A 78 -2.62 7.36 28.43
CA ARG A 78 -3.46 6.17 28.24
C ARG A 78 -3.43 5.25 29.45
N GLU A 79 -4.61 4.95 29.98
CA GLU A 79 -4.76 4.15 31.21
C GLU A 79 -4.34 2.69 31.05
N SER A 80 -4.62 2.07 29.90
CA SER A 80 -4.42 0.63 29.72
C SER A 80 -4.00 0.26 28.29
N VAL A 81 -2.91 -0.49 28.20
CA VAL A 81 -2.37 -1.15 27.01
C VAL A 81 -2.15 -2.61 27.39
N PRO A 82 -3.13 -3.49 27.14
CA PRO A 82 -3.00 -4.91 27.44
C PRO A 82 -1.81 -5.53 26.68
N VAL A 83 -1.02 -6.32 27.39
CA VAL A 83 0.19 -6.99 26.87
C VAL A 83 0.21 -8.46 27.25
N LEU A 84 0.83 -9.28 26.39
CA LEU A 84 0.99 -10.72 26.56
C LEU A 84 2.47 -11.10 26.78
N PRO A 85 2.76 -12.26 27.39
CA PRO A 85 4.11 -12.78 27.48
C PRO A 85 4.72 -12.96 26.08
N GLY A 86 5.97 -12.54 25.92
CA GLY A 86 6.70 -12.55 24.67
C GLY A 86 6.32 -11.44 23.68
N GLU A 87 5.31 -10.61 23.98
CA GLU A 87 4.94 -9.46 23.15
C GLU A 87 6.07 -8.43 23.13
N VAL A 88 6.35 -7.89 21.96
CA VAL A 88 7.30 -6.79 21.76
C VAL A 88 6.54 -5.49 21.88
N VAL A 89 7.06 -4.56 22.68
CA VAL A 89 6.54 -3.21 22.84
C VAL A 89 7.65 -2.22 22.56
N ASP A 90 7.33 -1.20 21.78
CA ASP A 90 8.29 -0.19 21.35
C ASP A 90 7.75 1.20 21.65
N ALA A 91 8.66 2.14 21.92
CA ALA A 91 8.35 3.54 22.09
C ALA A 91 9.35 4.39 21.31
N SER A 92 8.86 5.40 20.58
CA SER A 92 9.69 6.34 19.82
C SER A 92 9.09 7.73 19.83
N VAL A 93 9.93 8.73 19.55
CA VAL A 93 9.53 10.13 19.47
C VAL A 93 10.11 10.78 18.21
N MET A 94 9.29 11.56 17.50
CA MET A 94 9.79 12.49 16.51
C MET A 94 9.85 13.87 17.15
N HIS A 95 11.07 14.41 17.28
CA HIS A 95 11.27 15.73 17.88
C HIS A 95 10.91 16.82 16.87
N VAL A 96 9.90 17.63 17.20
CA VAL A 96 9.32 18.59 16.27
C VAL A 96 10.26 19.76 15.97
N THR A 97 11.15 20.11 16.90
CA THR A 97 12.20 21.10 16.64
C THR A 97 13.12 20.64 15.52
N ALA A 98 13.68 19.42 15.63
CA ALA A 98 14.53 18.83 14.61
C ALA A 98 13.79 18.63 13.28
N LEU A 99 12.51 18.20 13.33
CA LEU A 99 11.66 18.09 12.14
C LEU A 99 11.53 19.43 11.40
N ARG A 100 11.26 20.53 12.12
CA ARG A 100 11.10 21.86 11.50
C ARG A 100 12.40 22.38 10.91
N GLU A 101 13.53 22.15 11.59
CA GLU A 101 14.86 22.50 11.07
C GLU A 101 15.16 21.72 9.79
N PHE A 102 14.94 20.41 9.80
CA PHE A 102 15.07 19.53 8.63
C PHE A 102 14.20 20.02 7.46
N LEU A 103 12.91 20.25 7.69
CA LEU A 103 11.97 20.67 6.65
C LEU A 103 12.37 22.02 6.03
N THR A 104 12.75 22.99 6.87
CA THR A 104 13.23 24.29 6.41
C THR A 104 14.47 24.14 5.52
N ALA A 105 15.42 23.29 5.92
CA ALA A 105 16.60 23.00 5.13
C ALA A 105 16.27 22.31 3.80
N GLN A 106 15.32 21.38 3.77
CA GLN A 106 14.94 20.67 2.54
C GLN A 106 14.18 21.57 1.56
N ILE A 107 13.33 22.47 2.05
CA ILE A 107 12.65 23.47 1.20
C ILE A 107 13.69 24.39 0.54
N ALA A 108 14.67 24.86 1.31
CA ALA A 108 15.77 25.65 0.78
C ALA A 108 16.62 24.86 -0.23
N ARG A 109 16.88 23.58 0.04
CA ARG A 109 17.63 22.69 -0.85
C ARG A 109 16.90 22.47 -2.18
N ALA A 110 15.61 22.13 -2.15
CA ALA A 110 14.82 21.94 -3.37
C ALA A 110 14.87 23.19 -4.27
N LYS A 111 14.77 24.38 -3.65
CA LYS A 111 14.87 25.65 -4.36
C LYS A 111 16.26 25.87 -4.97
N ALA A 112 17.33 25.59 -4.20
CA ALA A 112 18.70 25.77 -4.64
C ALA A 112 19.10 24.80 -5.77
N GLU A 113 18.61 23.57 -5.72
CA GLU A 113 18.88 22.54 -6.73
C GLU A 113 17.98 22.65 -7.98
N ASN A 114 16.93 23.50 -7.89
CA ASN A 114 15.89 23.69 -8.89
C ASN A 114 15.20 22.37 -9.25
N VAL A 115 14.67 21.72 -8.21
CA VAL A 115 13.87 20.50 -8.30
C VAL A 115 12.54 20.73 -7.57
N LEU A 116 11.52 19.94 -7.92
CA LEU A 116 10.25 19.99 -7.21
C LEU A 116 10.44 19.62 -5.74
N PHE A 117 9.70 20.27 -4.85
CA PHE A 117 9.56 19.82 -3.47
C PHE A 117 8.32 18.92 -3.39
N SER A 118 8.50 17.68 -2.93
CA SER A 118 7.40 16.73 -2.72
C SER A 118 7.47 16.08 -1.35
N VAL A 119 6.30 15.74 -0.80
CA VAL A 119 6.13 15.13 0.52
C VAL A 119 5.32 13.87 0.37
N HIS A 120 5.85 12.78 0.92
CA HIS A 120 5.30 11.45 0.77
C HIS A 120 5.03 10.85 2.16
N LEU A 121 3.75 10.83 2.55
CA LEU A 121 3.29 10.33 3.85
C LEU A 121 2.17 9.31 3.66
N LYS A 122 1.66 8.74 4.75
CA LYS A 122 0.56 7.77 4.75
C LYS A 122 -0.62 8.27 5.61
N ALA A 123 -1.01 9.54 5.42
CA ALA A 123 -1.97 10.25 6.28
C ALA A 123 -3.31 9.52 6.55
N THR A 124 -3.84 8.80 5.57
CA THR A 124 -5.09 8.03 5.73
C THR A 124 -4.94 6.86 6.71
N MET A 125 -3.79 6.18 6.70
CA MET A 125 -3.54 5.01 7.55
C MET A 125 -2.94 5.44 8.88
N MET A 126 -1.87 6.24 8.85
CA MET A 126 -1.24 6.85 10.01
C MET A 126 -2.00 8.10 10.48
N LYS A 127 -3.29 7.90 10.78
CA LYS A 127 -4.30 8.95 11.00
C LYS A 127 -4.03 9.94 12.15
N VAL A 128 -2.98 9.72 12.96
CA VAL A 128 -2.58 10.62 14.04
C VAL A 128 -1.25 11.29 13.71
N SER A 129 -0.17 10.51 13.56
CA SER A 129 1.18 11.05 13.33
C SER A 129 1.28 11.85 12.03
N ASP A 130 0.84 11.28 10.92
CA ASP A 130 1.16 11.81 9.60
C ASP A 130 0.42 13.11 9.27
N PRO A 131 -0.84 13.32 9.67
CA PRO A 131 -1.47 14.64 9.60
C PRO A 131 -0.72 15.72 10.40
N ILE A 132 -0.14 15.38 11.57
CA ILE A 132 0.66 16.33 12.36
C ILE A 132 1.97 16.67 11.63
N VAL A 133 2.68 15.64 11.13
CA VAL A 133 3.90 15.82 10.31
C VAL A 133 3.60 16.66 9.07
N PHE A 134 2.50 16.38 8.38
CA PHE A 134 2.04 17.16 7.22
C PHE A 134 1.76 18.62 7.60
N GLY A 135 1.13 18.85 8.77
CA GLY A 135 0.94 20.20 9.30
C GLY A 135 2.25 20.95 9.52
N HIS A 136 3.31 20.27 9.99
CA HIS A 136 4.64 20.87 10.10
C HIS A 136 5.28 21.17 8.75
N VAL A 137 5.07 20.32 7.73
CA VAL A 137 5.49 20.60 6.34
C VAL A 137 4.83 21.89 5.84
N VAL A 138 3.52 22.01 5.97
CA VAL A 138 2.77 23.21 5.55
C VAL A 138 3.28 24.45 6.30
N ARG A 139 3.49 24.37 7.62
CA ARG A 139 4.04 25.49 8.39
C ARG A 139 5.46 25.87 7.98
N ALA A 140 6.32 24.89 7.68
CA ALA A 140 7.69 25.13 7.24
C ALA A 140 7.77 25.76 5.84
N PHE A 141 6.79 25.47 4.97
CA PHE A 141 6.69 26.08 3.65
C PHE A 141 6.15 27.52 3.70
N PHE A 142 5.30 27.84 4.68
CA PHE A 142 4.65 29.16 4.81
C PHE A 142 5.01 29.89 6.12
N PRO A 143 6.31 30.05 6.46
CA PRO A 143 6.72 30.56 7.76
C PRO A 143 6.23 31.99 8.01
N LYS A 144 6.22 32.88 7.01
CA LYS A 144 5.78 34.27 7.18
C LYS A 144 4.28 34.34 7.40
N THR A 145 3.51 33.58 6.62
CA THR A 145 2.05 33.55 6.74
C THR A 145 1.61 33.02 8.10
N PHE A 146 2.22 31.93 8.60
CA PHE A 146 1.88 31.41 9.93
C PHE A 146 2.40 32.29 11.07
N ALA A 147 3.52 32.99 10.90
CA ALA A 147 3.99 33.96 11.89
C ALA A 147 3.03 35.16 12.01
N GLN A 148 2.45 35.62 10.89
CA GLN A 148 1.57 36.78 10.88
C GLN A 148 0.10 36.43 11.21
N TYR A 149 -0.41 35.31 10.72
CA TYR A 149 -1.83 34.97 10.75
C TYR A 149 -2.14 33.65 11.48
N GLY A 150 -1.15 33.02 12.10
CA GLY A 150 -1.31 31.70 12.73
C GLY A 150 -2.39 31.65 13.82
N GLU A 151 -2.47 32.68 14.67
CA GLU A 151 -3.52 32.79 15.70
C GLU A 151 -4.91 32.98 15.07
N THR A 152 -5.02 33.80 14.02
CA THR A 152 -6.27 34.01 13.27
C THR A 152 -6.75 32.73 12.62
N LEU A 153 -5.86 31.98 11.97
CA LEU A 153 -6.17 30.67 11.37
C LEU A 153 -6.63 29.67 12.44
N ALA A 154 -5.91 29.58 13.57
CA ALA A 154 -6.27 28.68 14.66
C ALA A 154 -7.61 29.03 15.31
N ALA A 155 -7.89 30.31 15.54
CA ALA A 155 -9.17 30.78 16.09
C ALA A 155 -10.36 30.50 15.15
N ALA A 156 -10.10 30.45 13.84
CA ALA A 156 -11.08 30.06 12.82
C ALA A 156 -11.24 28.53 12.67
N GLY A 157 -10.49 27.73 13.43
CA GLY A 157 -10.47 26.27 13.30
C GLY A 157 -9.77 25.77 12.03
N LEU A 158 -8.99 26.63 11.36
CA LEU A 158 -8.22 26.27 10.17
C LEU A 158 -6.86 25.72 10.58
N THR A 159 -6.68 24.42 10.36
CA THR A 159 -5.46 23.71 10.74
C THR A 159 -4.63 23.32 9.51
N PRO A 160 -3.29 23.47 9.54
CA PRO A 160 -2.43 22.96 8.48
C PRO A 160 -2.42 21.43 8.40
N ASN A 161 -2.87 20.72 9.43
CA ASN A 161 -2.96 19.26 9.42
C ASN A 161 -3.98 18.75 8.39
N ASP A 162 -4.95 19.59 8.00
CA ASP A 162 -5.96 19.30 6.98
C ASP A 162 -5.56 19.80 5.57
N GLY A 163 -4.40 20.46 5.46
CA GLY A 163 -3.83 20.98 4.22
C GLY A 163 -4.44 22.28 3.69
N LEU A 164 -3.84 22.79 2.61
CA LEU A 164 -4.19 24.09 2.02
C LEU A 164 -5.62 24.12 1.48
N GLY A 165 -6.18 22.98 1.03
CA GLY A 165 -7.55 22.93 0.52
C GLY A 165 -8.57 23.29 1.60
N GLY A 166 -8.39 22.78 2.82
CA GLY A 166 -9.21 23.14 3.97
C GLY A 166 -9.03 24.60 4.37
N ILE A 167 -7.78 25.07 4.42
CA ILE A 167 -7.45 26.47 4.74
C ILE A 167 -8.11 27.41 3.74
N TYR A 168 -7.87 27.26 2.43
CA TYR A 168 -8.38 28.16 1.40
C TYR A 168 -9.90 28.25 1.38
N LYS A 169 -10.59 27.10 1.53
CA LYS A 169 -12.06 27.09 1.65
C LYS A 169 -12.52 27.86 2.89
N GLY A 170 -11.81 27.72 4.01
CA GLY A 170 -12.11 28.44 5.24
C GLY A 170 -11.88 29.94 5.17
N LEU A 171 -10.87 30.39 4.39
CA LEU A 171 -10.57 31.82 4.21
C LEU A 171 -11.74 32.61 3.62
N GLU A 172 -12.63 31.98 2.84
CA GLU A 172 -13.83 32.61 2.27
C GLU A 172 -14.77 33.18 3.36
N SER A 173 -14.68 32.65 4.58
CA SER A 173 -15.50 33.06 5.72
C SER A 173 -14.80 34.06 6.64
N LEU A 174 -13.55 34.46 6.35
CA LEU A 174 -12.76 35.36 7.19
C LEU A 174 -12.67 36.77 6.60
N PRO A 175 -12.83 37.84 7.41
CA PRO A 175 -12.66 39.23 6.95
C PRO A 175 -11.27 39.49 6.34
N GLU A 176 -10.23 38.87 6.89
CA GLU A 176 -8.84 38.97 6.41
C GLU A 176 -8.48 37.91 5.37
N GLY A 177 -9.44 37.09 4.92
CA GLY A 177 -9.19 35.92 4.07
C GLY A 177 -8.43 36.24 2.78
N ALA A 178 -8.74 37.37 2.13
CA ALA A 178 -8.03 37.80 0.93
C ALA A 178 -6.54 38.16 1.19
N ALA A 179 -6.24 38.80 2.33
CA ALA A 179 -4.87 39.14 2.71
C ALA A 179 -4.07 37.89 3.08
N ILE A 180 -4.69 36.96 3.81
CA ILE A 180 -4.07 35.67 4.17
C ILE A 180 -3.79 34.86 2.90
N LYS A 181 -4.74 34.79 1.96
CA LYS A 181 -4.53 34.09 0.68
C LYS A 181 -3.36 34.71 -0.10
N ALA A 182 -3.30 36.03 -0.20
CA ALA A 182 -2.20 36.71 -0.88
C ALA A 182 -0.83 36.43 -0.21
N SER A 183 -0.79 36.28 1.12
CA SER A 183 0.42 35.88 1.85
C SER A 183 0.87 34.46 1.47
N PHE A 184 -0.06 33.50 1.40
CA PHE A 184 0.24 32.15 0.91
C PHE A 184 0.73 32.16 -0.55
N ASP A 185 0.06 32.91 -1.44
CA ASP A 185 0.43 33.01 -2.85
C ASP A 185 1.84 33.61 -3.03
N ALA A 186 2.22 34.60 -2.19
CA ALA A 186 3.55 35.19 -2.19
C ALA A 186 4.64 34.19 -1.79
N GLU A 187 4.41 33.41 -0.73
CA GLU A 187 5.37 32.39 -0.30
C GLU A 187 5.45 31.19 -1.26
N LEU A 188 4.35 30.84 -1.96
CA LEU A 188 4.40 29.89 -3.09
C LEU A 188 5.32 30.40 -4.20
N ALA A 189 5.23 31.68 -4.56
CA ALA A 189 6.07 32.28 -5.59
C ALA A 189 7.53 32.46 -5.15
N GLU A 190 7.77 32.64 -3.85
CA GLU A 190 9.12 32.74 -3.29
C GLU A 190 9.76 31.37 -3.00
N GLY A 191 8.98 30.29 -2.83
CA GLY A 191 9.45 28.94 -2.50
C GLY A 191 10.00 28.17 -3.70
N PRO A 192 10.44 26.90 -3.50
CA PRO A 192 10.59 25.96 -4.61
C PRO A 192 9.23 25.64 -5.24
N GLU A 193 9.23 25.21 -6.50
CA GLU A 193 8.04 24.64 -7.11
C GLU A 193 7.61 23.36 -6.36
N LEU A 194 6.31 23.18 -6.18
CA LEU A 194 5.74 22.00 -5.54
C LEU A 194 5.34 20.97 -6.59
N ALA A 195 5.47 19.68 -6.25
CA ALA A 195 4.80 18.65 -7.01
C ALA A 195 3.28 18.87 -7.03
N MET A 196 2.66 18.58 -8.16
CA MET A 196 1.24 18.82 -8.42
C MET A 196 0.46 17.50 -8.41
N VAL A 197 -0.74 17.55 -7.82
CA VAL A 197 -1.75 16.49 -7.89
C VAL A 197 -2.63 16.72 -9.14
N ASP A 198 -2.96 17.97 -9.43
CA ASP A 198 -3.73 18.41 -10.60
C ASP A 198 -3.26 19.83 -10.98
N SER A 199 -2.34 19.93 -11.95
CA SER A 199 -1.76 21.20 -12.40
C SER A 199 -2.80 22.14 -13.03
N ASP A 200 -3.76 21.60 -13.78
CA ASP A 200 -4.84 22.39 -14.43
C ASP A 200 -5.72 23.10 -13.40
N LYS A 201 -5.87 22.53 -12.21
CA LYS A 201 -6.63 23.11 -11.09
C LYS A 201 -5.76 23.79 -10.03
N GLY A 202 -4.44 23.80 -10.20
CA GLY A 202 -3.51 24.35 -9.21
C GLY A 202 -3.47 23.55 -7.90
N ILE A 203 -3.86 22.28 -7.90
CA ILE A 203 -3.84 21.43 -6.69
C ILE A 203 -2.42 20.87 -6.50
N THR A 204 -1.73 21.39 -5.49
CA THR A 204 -0.37 20.99 -5.10
C THR A 204 -0.38 19.79 -4.15
N ASN A 205 0.78 19.18 -3.95
CA ASN A 205 1.06 18.16 -2.92
C ASN A 205 0.64 18.59 -1.50
N LEU A 206 0.56 19.90 -1.22
CA LEU A 206 0.22 20.43 0.10
C LEU A 206 -1.29 20.73 0.29
N HIS A 207 -2.13 20.44 -0.70
CA HIS A 207 -3.56 20.73 -0.63
C HIS A 207 -4.34 19.78 0.27
N VAL A 208 -4.12 18.47 0.14
CA VAL A 208 -4.82 17.45 0.92
C VAL A 208 -3.81 16.40 1.39
N PRO A 209 -3.72 16.11 2.70
CA PRO A 209 -2.73 15.18 3.26
C PRO A 209 -2.78 13.77 2.68
N SER A 210 -3.94 13.35 2.17
CA SER A 210 -4.18 12.00 1.65
C SER A 210 -4.07 11.87 0.13
N ASP A 211 -3.77 12.96 -0.60
CA ASP A 211 -3.66 12.90 -2.08
C ASP A 211 -2.37 12.19 -2.53
N VAL A 212 -1.24 12.42 -1.85
CA VAL A 212 0.06 11.83 -2.17
C VAL A 212 0.45 10.83 -1.10
N ILE A 213 0.21 9.55 -1.40
CA ILE A 213 0.40 8.45 -0.46
C ILE A 213 1.71 7.72 -0.77
N VAL A 214 2.62 7.61 0.20
CA VAL A 214 4.03 7.21 0.00
C VAL A 214 4.25 5.92 -0.79
N ASP A 215 3.54 4.85 -0.45
CA ASP A 215 3.63 3.54 -1.10
C ASP A 215 3.20 3.55 -2.57
N ALA A 216 2.24 4.40 -2.95
CA ALA A 216 1.79 4.52 -4.34
C ALA A 216 2.58 5.58 -5.12
N SER A 217 2.89 6.70 -4.48
CA SER A 217 3.53 7.86 -5.10
C SER A 217 5.02 7.64 -5.36
N MET A 218 5.76 6.98 -4.45
CA MET A 218 7.18 6.72 -4.64
C MET A 218 7.45 5.78 -5.83
N PRO A 219 6.76 4.62 -5.99
CA PRO A 219 6.95 3.79 -7.16
C PRO A 219 6.49 4.46 -8.45
N ALA A 220 5.41 5.26 -8.42
CA ALA A 220 4.95 6.01 -9.59
C ALA A 220 6.00 7.03 -10.06
N MET A 221 6.63 7.76 -9.13
CA MET A 221 7.74 8.67 -9.41
C MET A 221 8.95 7.90 -9.95
N ILE A 222 9.34 6.79 -9.30
CA ILE A 222 10.49 5.98 -9.73
C ILE A 222 10.28 5.42 -11.15
N ARG A 223 9.09 4.91 -11.44
CA ARG A 223 8.72 4.41 -12.76
C ARG A 223 8.75 5.50 -13.83
N THR A 224 8.45 6.74 -13.47
CA THR A 224 8.36 7.89 -14.38
C THR A 224 9.69 8.65 -14.39
N SER A 225 10.79 7.94 -14.63
CA SER A 225 12.15 8.52 -14.75
C SER A 225 12.67 9.21 -13.48
N GLY A 226 12.03 9.01 -12.32
CA GLY A 226 12.34 9.77 -11.11
C GLY A 226 11.63 11.12 -11.04
N HIS A 227 10.60 11.37 -11.84
CA HIS A 227 9.97 12.68 -11.96
C HIS A 227 8.58 12.75 -11.33
N MET A 228 8.18 13.97 -10.97
CA MET A 228 6.81 14.34 -10.63
C MET A 228 6.33 15.50 -11.51
N TRP A 229 5.03 15.77 -11.51
CA TRP A 229 4.44 16.83 -12.33
C TRP A 229 4.58 18.19 -11.64
N GLY A 230 5.12 19.17 -12.36
CA GLY A 230 5.26 20.56 -11.91
C GLY A 230 4.03 21.43 -12.25
N PRO A 231 4.05 22.72 -11.84
CA PRO A 231 2.96 23.67 -12.09
C PRO A 231 2.67 23.93 -13.58
N ASP A 232 3.67 23.72 -14.45
CA ASP A 232 3.56 23.85 -15.90
C ASP A 232 2.96 22.61 -16.60
N GLY A 233 2.61 21.58 -15.82
CA GLY A 233 2.10 20.31 -16.35
C GLY A 233 3.18 19.48 -17.03
N GLN A 234 4.46 19.68 -16.74
CA GLN A 234 5.58 18.86 -17.21
C GLN A 234 6.20 18.03 -16.08
N GLU A 235 6.88 16.95 -16.45
CA GLU A 235 7.64 16.10 -15.53
C GLU A 235 9.00 16.76 -15.19
N GLN A 236 9.36 16.78 -13.91
CA GLN A 236 10.65 17.30 -13.43
C GLN A 236 11.24 16.44 -12.30
N ASP A 237 12.56 16.50 -12.11
CA ASP A 237 13.23 15.93 -10.93
C ASP A 237 12.63 16.49 -9.63
N THR A 238 12.64 15.68 -8.57
CA THR A 238 12.02 16.02 -7.28
C THR A 238 12.89 15.67 -6.08
N LEU A 239 12.84 16.49 -5.04
CA LEU A 239 13.30 16.15 -3.70
C LEU A 239 12.12 15.52 -2.94
N ALA A 240 12.12 14.19 -2.85
CA ALA A 240 11.07 13.41 -2.19
C ALA A 240 11.29 13.37 -0.68
N VAL A 241 10.55 14.18 0.07
CA VAL A 241 10.68 14.30 1.52
C VAL A 241 9.87 13.23 2.23
N LEU A 242 10.59 12.34 2.93
CA LEU A 242 10.08 11.30 3.83
C LEU A 242 10.76 11.52 5.20
N PRO A 243 10.14 12.28 6.13
CA PRO A 243 10.84 12.74 7.33
C PRO A 243 11.46 11.64 8.18
N ASP A 244 10.71 10.57 8.47
CA ASP A 244 11.21 9.44 9.26
C ASP A 244 12.12 8.52 8.42
N SER A 245 13.25 8.11 9.03
CA SER A 245 14.29 7.34 8.34
C SER A 245 14.12 5.83 8.38
N SER A 246 13.08 5.29 9.02
CA SER A 246 12.87 3.84 9.15
C SER A 246 12.84 3.11 7.81
N TYR A 247 12.26 3.76 6.78
CA TYR A 247 11.95 3.12 5.49
C TYR A 247 12.44 3.90 4.28
N SER A 248 12.84 5.16 4.46
CA SER A 248 13.21 6.07 3.37
C SER A 248 14.40 5.58 2.53
N GLY A 249 15.35 4.88 3.17
CA GLY A 249 16.53 4.30 2.53
C GLY A 249 16.22 3.26 1.45
N VAL A 250 15.08 2.54 1.55
CA VAL A 250 14.65 1.57 0.53
C VAL A 250 14.45 2.26 -0.81
N TYR A 251 13.72 3.38 -0.82
CA TYR A 251 13.46 4.12 -2.06
C TYR A 251 14.73 4.78 -2.60
N GLN A 252 15.60 5.31 -1.73
CA GLN A 252 16.86 5.90 -2.17
C GLN A 252 17.74 4.87 -2.88
N VAL A 253 17.82 3.63 -2.37
CA VAL A 253 18.57 2.55 -3.04
C VAL A 253 18.04 2.28 -4.44
N VAL A 254 16.72 2.24 -4.64
CA VAL A 254 16.13 2.02 -5.96
C VAL A 254 16.38 3.19 -6.90
N ILE A 255 16.32 4.43 -6.41
CA ILE A 255 16.66 5.63 -7.18
C ILE A 255 18.13 5.59 -7.61
N ASP A 256 19.04 5.28 -6.70
CA ASP A 256 20.48 5.20 -6.98
C ASP A 256 20.79 4.08 -7.99
N ASP A 257 20.12 2.94 -7.85
CA ASP A 257 20.25 1.83 -8.79
C ASP A 257 19.72 2.19 -10.18
N CYS A 258 18.55 2.83 -10.30
CA CYS A 258 18.04 3.30 -11.58
C CYS A 258 18.94 4.37 -12.22
N ARG A 259 19.52 5.27 -11.41
CA ARG A 259 20.50 6.26 -11.88
C ARG A 259 21.76 5.59 -12.44
N ALA A 260 22.22 4.50 -11.82
CA ALA A 260 23.42 3.77 -12.23
C ALA A 260 23.20 2.81 -13.40
N ASN A 261 22.06 2.11 -13.42
CA ASN A 261 21.80 0.96 -14.29
C ASN A 261 20.65 1.18 -15.28
N GLY A 262 20.06 2.39 -15.32
CA GLY A 262 18.89 2.70 -16.12
C GLY A 262 17.60 2.12 -15.54
N ALA A 263 16.50 2.30 -16.28
CA ALA A 263 15.20 1.75 -15.88
C ALA A 263 15.21 0.21 -15.78
N PHE A 264 14.28 -0.35 -15.00
CA PHE A 264 14.04 -1.80 -15.03
C PHE A 264 13.44 -2.22 -16.38
N ASP A 265 13.69 -3.47 -16.79
CA ASP A 265 13.14 -4.07 -17.98
C ASP A 265 12.09 -5.14 -17.61
N PRO A 266 10.79 -4.85 -17.74
CA PRO A 266 9.72 -5.80 -17.43
C PRO A 266 9.78 -7.11 -18.22
N SER A 267 10.47 -7.12 -19.37
CA SER A 267 10.58 -8.31 -20.22
C SER A 267 11.55 -9.38 -19.68
N THR A 268 12.55 -8.96 -18.89
CA THR A 268 13.60 -9.84 -18.39
C THR A 268 13.69 -9.89 -16.86
N MET A 269 13.21 -8.88 -16.15
CA MET A 269 13.38 -8.78 -14.70
C MET A 269 12.68 -9.91 -13.92
N GLY A 270 13.31 -10.30 -12.81
CA GLY A 270 12.77 -11.26 -11.84
C GLY A 270 11.58 -10.71 -11.06
N THR A 271 11.25 -11.34 -9.94
CA THR A 271 10.17 -10.87 -9.04
C THR A 271 10.60 -10.78 -7.59
N VAL A 272 10.03 -9.83 -6.85
CA VAL A 272 10.23 -9.70 -5.40
C VAL A 272 8.89 -9.82 -4.69
N PRO A 273 8.42 -11.06 -4.40
CA PRO A 273 7.24 -11.28 -3.57
C PRO A 273 7.50 -10.87 -2.12
N ASN A 274 6.42 -10.74 -1.34
CA ASN A 274 6.50 -10.33 0.07
C ASN A 274 5.75 -11.28 1.01
N VAL A 275 6.42 -11.64 2.11
CA VAL A 275 5.85 -12.25 3.30
C VAL A 275 5.85 -11.22 4.42
N GLY A 276 4.67 -10.71 4.78
CA GLY A 276 4.53 -9.55 5.64
C GLY A 276 3.90 -9.85 7.00
N LEU A 277 4.56 -9.43 8.07
CA LEU A 277 4.01 -9.45 9.43
C LEU A 277 2.89 -8.43 9.53
N MET A 278 1.67 -8.86 9.86
CA MET A 278 0.53 -7.94 9.98
C MET A 278 -0.60 -8.39 10.89
N ALA A 279 -0.62 -9.66 11.29
CA ALA A 279 -1.71 -10.22 12.09
C ALA A 279 -1.89 -9.41 13.38
N GLN A 280 -3.14 -9.24 13.80
CA GLN A 280 -3.50 -8.56 15.05
C GLN A 280 -3.02 -7.10 15.16
N LYS A 281 -2.94 -6.39 14.03
CA LYS A 281 -2.50 -4.98 13.94
C LYS A 281 -1.05 -4.79 14.43
N ALA A 282 -0.15 -5.67 14.01
CA ALA A 282 1.26 -5.61 14.36
C ALA A 282 1.89 -4.23 14.05
N GLU A 283 2.84 -3.82 14.89
CA GLU A 283 3.71 -2.65 14.70
C GLU A 283 2.92 -1.32 14.59
N GLU A 284 3.26 -0.44 13.63
CA GLU A 284 2.71 0.91 13.52
C GLU A 284 1.20 0.94 13.22
N TYR A 285 0.65 -0.09 12.57
CA TYR A 285 -0.79 -0.17 12.25
C TYR A 285 -1.65 -0.36 13.50
N GLY A 286 -1.04 -0.76 14.62
CA GLY A 286 -1.67 -0.82 15.93
C GLY A 286 -1.42 0.42 16.79
N SER A 287 -0.62 1.40 16.35
CA SER A 287 -0.09 2.48 17.20
C SER A 287 -1.03 3.67 17.38
N HIS A 288 -2.09 3.79 16.57
CA HIS A 288 -2.88 5.03 16.48
C HIS A 288 -3.46 5.50 17.81
N ASP A 289 -3.87 4.55 18.65
CA ASP A 289 -4.47 4.83 19.96
C ASP A 289 -3.42 4.99 21.08
N LYS A 290 -2.14 4.94 20.71
CA LYS A 290 -0.94 5.12 21.54
C LYS A 290 0.02 6.16 20.93
N THR A 291 -0.51 7.03 20.07
CA THR A 291 0.23 8.14 19.46
C THR A 291 -0.30 9.45 20.00
N PHE A 292 0.58 10.33 20.46
CA PHE A 292 0.21 11.58 21.13
C PHE A 292 1.09 12.74 20.65
N GLU A 293 0.47 13.88 20.38
CA GLU A 293 1.17 15.17 20.34
C GLU A 293 1.38 15.62 21.79
N ILE A 294 2.64 15.84 22.16
CA ILE A 294 3.02 16.07 23.55
C ILE A 294 2.68 17.50 23.98
N PRO A 295 1.89 17.71 25.04
CA PRO A 295 1.44 19.06 25.42
C PRO A 295 2.54 19.89 26.12
N THR A 296 3.44 19.22 26.86
CA THR A 296 4.48 19.88 27.67
C THR A 296 5.76 19.04 27.70
N THR A 297 6.90 19.70 27.84
CA THR A 297 8.20 19.03 27.98
C THR A 297 8.25 18.15 29.23
N GLY A 298 8.89 16.99 29.10
CA GLY A 298 9.06 16.04 30.18
C GLY A 298 9.54 14.67 29.70
N THR A 299 9.03 13.61 30.31
CA THR A 299 9.34 12.22 29.95
C THR A 299 8.06 11.40 29.85
N VAL A 300 7.81 10.79 28.70
CA VAL A 300 6.75 9.79 28.54
C VAL A 300 7.28 8.45 29.02
N ARG A 301 6.51 7.76 29.88
CA ARG A 301 6.86 6.47 30.47
C ARG A 301 5.76 5.45 30.20
N LEU A 302 6.17 4.24 29.84
CA LEU A 302 5.33 3.05 29.84
C LEU A 302 5.59 2.31 31.14
N VAL A 303 4.61 2.28 32.03
CA VAL A 303 4.73 1.66 33.36
C VAL A 303 3.87 0.42 33.47
N ASP A 304 4.39 -0.63 34.11
CA ASP A 304 3.62 -1.85 34.40
C ASP A 304 2.66 -1.67 35.58
N GLN A 305 1.89 -2.71 35.89
CA GLN A 305 0.92 -2.69 37.00
C GLN A 305 1.56 -2.60 38.39
N ALA A 306 2.85 -2.93 38.52
CA ALA A 306 3.63 -2.77 39.76
C ALA A 306 4.26 -1.37 39.88
N GLY A 307 4.12 -0.53 38.85
CA GLY A 307 4.67 0.81 38.79
C GLY A 307 6.11 0.87 38.30
N ASN A 308 6.67 -0.23 37.77
CA ASN A 308 8.01 -0.23 37.19
C ASN A 308 7.95 0.40 35.79
N VAL A 309 8.98 1.19 35.46
CA VAL A 309 9.13 1.75 34.11
C VAL A 309 9.68 0.65 33.19
N VAL A 310 8.93 0.32 32.14
CA VAL A 310 9.32 -0.63 31.09
C VAL A 310 10.09 0.08 29.99
N LEU A 311 9.57 1.22 29.52
CA LEU A 311 10.20 2.09 28.53
C LEU A 311 9.97 3.55 28.90
N GLU A 312 10.89 4.42 28.52
CA GLU A 312 10.72 5.87 28.67
C GLU A 312 11.38 6.66 27.54
N GLN A 313 10.79 7.80 27.20
CA GLN A 313 11.30 8.74 26.20
C GLN A 313 11.25 10.16 26.71
N THR A 314 12.36 10.87 26.60
CA THR A 314 12.39 12.33 26.81
C THR A 314 11.66 13.00 25.66
N VAL A 315 10.82 13.99 25.97
CA VAL A 315 9.97 14.67 25.00
C VAL A 315 9.93 16.18 25.26
N GLY A 316 9.81 16.95 24.20
CA GLY A 316 9.48 18.38 24.22
C GLY A 316 8.01 18.64 23.89
N ALA A 317 7.53 19.84 24.20
CA ALA A 317 6.20 20.27 23.78
C ALA A 317 6.07 20.30 22.25
N GLY A 318 4.99 19.72 21.74
CA GLY A 318 4.69 19.54 20.32
C GLY A 318 5.27 18.26 19.72
N ASP A 319 6.19 17.57 20.39
CA ASP A 319 6.77 16.32 19.87
C ASP A 319 5.70 15.26 19.62
N ILE A 320 5.97 14.36 18.68
CA ILE A 320 5.06 13.27 18.36
C ILE A 320 5.62 12.01 19.01
N PHE A 321 4.99 11.55 20.08
CA PHE A 321 5.30 10.26 20.71
C PHE A 321 4.44 9.16 20.11
N ARG A 322 5.00 7.96 19.93
CA ARG A 322 4.22 6.75 19.62
C ARG A 322 4.71 5.52 20.36
N ALA A 323 3.79 4.59 20.63
CA ALA A 323 4.12 3.24 21.05
C ALA A 323 3.47 2.17 20.16
N CYS A 324 4.21 1.10 19.89
CA CYS A 324 3.83 -0.02 19.02
C CYS A 324 3.74 -1.34 19.81
N GLN A 325 3.04 -2.32 19.25
CA GLN A 325 2.88 -3.66 19.84
C GLN A 325 2.95 -4.73 18.76
N THR A 326 3.75 -5.76 19.00
CA THR A 326 3.86 -6.92 18.10
C THR A 326 3.84 -8.21 18.91
N LYS A 327 2.77 -8.98 18.75
CA LYS A 327 2.55 -10.21 19.53
C LYS A 327 3.43 -11.35 19.03
N ASP A 328 3.82 -12.22 19.96
CA ASP A 328 4.72 -13.34 19.70
C ASP A 328 4.14 -14.37 18.72
N ALA A 329 2.86 -14.69 18.85
CA ALA A 329 2.18 -15.68 17.99
C ALA A 329 2.15 -15.23 16.51
N PRO A 330 1.80 -13.97 16.16
CA PRO A 330 2.02 -13.43 14.84
C PRO A 330 3.45 -13.54 14.30
N ILE A 331 4.48 -13.33 15.13
CA ILE A 331 5.88 -13.42 14.72
C ILE A 331 6.24 -14.87 14.36
N LYS A 332 5.84 -15.84 15.20
CA LYS A 332 6.04 -17.28 14.92
C LYS A 332 5.39 -17.71 13.60
N ASP A 333 4.15 -17.31 13.39
CA ASP A 333 3.42 -17.61 12.16
C ASP A 333 4.08 -16.96 10.92
N TRP A 334 4.59 -15.73 11.06
CA TRP A 334 5.32 -15.03 10.00
C TRP A 334 6.62 -15.75 9.60
N VAL A 335 7.41 -16.21 10.58
CA VAL A 335 8.62 -17.02 10.32
C VAL A 335 8.26 -18.33 9.62
N LYS A 336 7.22 -19.03 10.09
CA LYS A 336 6.71 -20.25 9.44
C LYS A 336 6.30 -20.01 8.00
N LEU A 337 5.58 -18.91 7.73
CA LEU A 337 5.13 -18.55 6.39
C LEU A 337 6.32 -18.26 5.46
N ALA A 338 7.35 -17.57 5.96
CA ALA A 338 8.57 -17.30 5.20
C ALA A 338 9.29 -18.60 4.77
N VAL A 339 9.48 -19.54 5.69
CA VAL A 339 10.08 -20.86 5.40
C VAL A 339 9.22 -21.64 4.41
N THR A 340 7.90 -21.63 4.60
CA THR A 340 6.94 -22.31 3.70
C THR A 340 7.06 -21.78 2.27
N ARG A 341 7.15 -20.45 2.09
CA ARG A 341 7.29 -19.83 0.77
C ARG A 341 8.66 -20.08 0.14
N ALA A 342 9.74 -19.99 0.91
CA ALA A 342 11.09 -20.30 0.45
C ALA A 342 11.19 -21.76 -0.03
N ARG A 343 10.61 -22.71 0.73
CA ARG A 343 10.55 -24.13 0.35
C ARG A 343 9.73 -24.37 -0.91
N ALA A 344 8.56 -23.72 -1.03
CA ALA A 344 7.67 -23.90 -2.17
C ALA A 344 8.24 -23.39 -3.50
N THR A 345 9.12 -22.38 -3.45
CA THR A 345 9.63 -21.69 -4.65
C THR A 345 11.10 -22.01 -4.95
N GLY A 346 11.89 -22.36 -3.93
CA GLY A 346 13.35 -22.45 -4.01
C GLY A 346 14.04 -21.08 -4.04
N ASP A 347 13.29 -19.97 -3.97
CA ASP A 347 13.85 -18.62 -3.99
C ASP A 347 14.45 -18.25 -2.63
N PRO A 348 15.56 -17.49 -2.59
CA PRO A 348 16.10 -16.95 -1.34
C PRO A 348 15.08 -16.08 -0.61
N ALA A 349 14.98 -16.24 0.70
CA ALA A 349 14.14 -15.42 1.56
C ALA A 349 14.99 -14.54 2.47
N VAL A 350 14.77 -13.22 2.38
CA VAL A 350 15.54 -12.24 3.14
C VAL A 350 14.60 -11.57 4.14
N PHE A 351 14.92 -11.63 5.43
CA PHE A 351 14.31 -10.84 6.49
C PHE A 351 14.91 -9.43 6.47
N TRP A 352 14.06 -8.40 6.28
CA TRP A 352 14.49 -7.01 6.17
C TRP A 352 14.40 -6.36 7.54
N LEU A 353 15.44 -6.57 8.35
CA LEU A 353 15.50 -6.14 9.74
C LEU A 353 16.83 -5.43 9.98
N ASP A 354 16.78 -4.20 10.48
CA ASP A 354 17.94 -3.38 10.81
C ASP A 354 18.37 -3.62 12.26
N GLU A 355 19.50 -4.28 12.49
CA GLU A 355 20.01 -4.54 13.85
C GLU A 355 20.26 -3.26 14.67
N THR A 356 20.36 -2.09 14.02
CA THR A 356 20.53 -0.80 14.69
C THR A 356 19.21 -0.14 15.11
N ARG A 357 18.06 -0.68 14.71
CA ARG A 357 16.74 -0.32 15.25
C ARG A 357 16.40 -1.22 16.43
N ALA A 358 15.96 -0.64 17.53
CA ALA A 358 15.68 -1.39 18.75
C ALA A 358 14.58 -2.45 18.55
N HIS A 359 13.52 -2.12 17.79
CA HIS A 359 12.45 -3.07 17.47
C HIS A 359 12.96 -4.26 16.64
N ASP A 360 13.61 -3.94 15.52
CA ASP A 360 14.11 -4.93 14.58
C ASP A 360 15.15 -5.84 15.26
N ALA A 361 16.02 -5.33 16.12
CA ALA A 361 16.96 -6.14 16.90
C ALA A 361 16.25 -7.22 17.74
N VAL A 362 15.11 -6.88 18.36
CA VAL A 362 14.28 -7.84 19.09
C VAL A 362 13.64 -8.85 18.14
N LEU A 363 13.14 -8.42 16.97
CA LEU A 363 12.60 -9.32 15.96
C LEU A 363 13.67 -10.28 15.41
N ILE A 364 14.90 -9.82 15.20
CA ILE A 364 16.03 -10.65 14.76
C ILE A 364 16.25 -11.80 15.75
N GLU A 365 16.25 -11.52 17.06
CA GLU A 365 16.39 -12.57 18.08
C GLU A 365 15.22 -13.56 18.06
N LYS A 366 13.99 -13.09 17.85
CA LYS A 366 12.83 -13.99 17.67
C LYS A 366 12.91 -14.83 16.39
N VAL A 367 13.38 -14.25 15.28
CA VAL A 367 13.62 -14.99 14.04
C VAL A 367 14.66 -16.08 14.28
N LYS A 368 15.80 -15.77 14.92
CA LYS A 368 16.83 -16.76 15.29
C LYS A 368 16.29 -17.84 16.22
N GLN A 369 15.35 -17.50 17.10
CA GLN A 369 14.71 -18.45 18.00
C GLN A 369 13.77 -19.42 17.27
N TYR A 370 12.96 -18.93 16.32
CA TYR A 370 11.90 -19.72 15.69
C TYR A 370 12.32 -20.42 14.40
N LEU A 371 13.34 -19.92 13.71
CA LEU A 371 13.83 -20.54 12.48
C LEU A 371 14.26 -22.02 12.66
N PRO A 372 14.93 -22.42 13.78
CA PRO A 372 15.27 -23.82 14.06
C PRO A 372 14.08 -24.75 14.31
N GLU A 373 12.87 -24.23 14.52
CA GLU A 373 11.65 -25.03 14.66
C GLU A 373 11.13 -25.56 13.30
N HIS A 374 11.79 -25.18 12.21
CA HIS A 374 11.42 -25.55 10.84
C HIS A 374 12.59 -26.23 10.10
N ASP A 375 12.26 -27.07 9.12
CA ASP A 375 13.24 -27.60 8.19
C ASP A 375 13.72 -26.51 7.23
N THR A 376 14.97 -26.10 7.41
CA THR A 376 15.66 -25.09 6.59
C THR A 376 16.78 -25.68 5.74
N GLU A 377 16.95 -27.01 5.72
CA GLU A 377 18.02 -27.65 4.97
C GLU A 377 17.89 -27.34 3.48
N GLY A 378 18.91 -26.71 2.88
CA GLY A 378 18.90 -26.32 1.46
C GLY A 378 18.13 -25.04 1.14
N LEU A 379 17.67 -24.28 2.14
CA LEU A 379 17.12 -22.93 1.93
C LEU A 379 18.20 -21.85 2.08
N ASP A 380 18.13 -20.81 1.25
CA ASP A 380 18.90 -19.58 1.43
C ASP A 380 18.03 -18.56 2.20
N ILE A 381 18.19 -18.52 3.52
CA ILE A 381 17.48 -17.59 4.40
C ILE A 381 18.48 -16.65 5.04
N ARG A 382 18.25 -15.34 4.92
CA ARG A 382 19.16 -14.30 5.41
C ARG A 382 18.42 -13.25 6.22
N VAL A 383 19.15 -12.53 7.05
CA VAL A 383 18.70 -11.32 7.72
C VAL A 383 19.61 -10.19 7.26
N LEU A 384 19.05 -9.14 6.67
CA LEU A 384 19.77 -7.97 6.16
C LEU A 384 19.01 -6.69 6.53
N SER A 385 19.72 -5.58 6.72
CA SER A 385 19.06 -4.28 6.88
C SER A 385 18.18 -3.95 5.67
N PRO A 386 17.10 -3.15 5.79
CA PRO A 386 16.26 -2.80 4.64
C PRO A 386 17.05 -2.24 3.44
N VAL A 387 18.11 -1.47 3.70
CA VAL A 387 18.99 -0.93 2.65
C VAL A 387 19.76 -2.05 1.93
N GLU A 388 20.41 -2.95 2.68
CA GLU A 388 21.18 -4.06 2.10
C GLU A 388 20.28 -5.09 1.41
N ALA A 389 19.12 -5.38 2.01
CA ALA A 389 18.13 -6.27 1.44
C ALA A 389 17.56 -5.74 0.12
N THR A 390 17.33 -4.41 0.04
CA THR A 390 16.92 -3.76 -1.22
C THR A 390 18.02 -3.90 -2.28
N LYS A 391 19.28 -3.60 -1.94
CA LYS A 391 20.41 -3.73 -2.88
C LYS A 391 20.52 -5.15 -3.42
N PHE A 392 20.50 -6.15 -2.53
CA PHE A 392 20.54 -7.56 -2.90
C PHE A 392 19.38 -7.95 -3.81
N SER A 393 18.17 -7.53 -3.47
CA SER A 393 16.95 -7.86 -4.23
C SER A 393 16.96 -7.21 -5.61
N VAL A 394 17.37 -5.94 -5.71
CA VAL A 394 17.43 -5.18 -6.98
C VAL A 394 18.57 -5.68 -7.88
N GLU A 395 19.70 -6.08 -7.32
CA GLU A 395 20.77 -6.69 -8.10
C GLU A 395 20.30 -8.01 -8.75
N ARG A 396 19.59 -8.83 -7.98
CA ARG A 396 18.99 -10.09 -8.44
C ARG A 396 17.87 -9.87 -9.45
N ILE A 397 16.96 -8.93 -9.19
CA ILE A 397 15.80 -8.69 -10.06
C ILE A 397 16.25 -8.29 -11.47
N ARG A 398 17.35 -7.52 -11.60
CA ARG A 398 17.93 -7.16 -12.90
C ARG A 398 18.53 -8.34 -13.66
N ARG A 399 18.96 -9.40 -12.96
CA ARG A 399 19.44 -10.65 -13.58
C ARG A 399 18.33 -11.64 -13.91
N GLY A 400 17.06 -11.26 -13.73
CA GLY A 400 15.94 -12.18 -13.89
C GLY A 400 15.74 -13.14 -12.72
N GLU A 401 16.44 -12.93 -11.60
CA GLU A 401 16.38 -13.77 -10.40
C GLU A 401 15.34 -13.23 -9.41
N ASN A 402 14.70 -14.13 -8.66
CA ASN A 402 13.70 -13.75 -7.67
C ASN A 402 14.31 -13.65 -6.26
N THR A 403 13.67 -12.88 -5.39
CA THR A 403 14.00 -12.79 -3.96
C THR A 403 12.73 -12.59 -3.14
N ILE A 404 12.46 -13.44 -2.15
CA ILE A 404 11.34 -13.23 -1.24
C ILE A 404 11.75 -12.18 -0.20
N SER A 405 11.03 -11.07 -0.16
CA SER A 405 11.14 -10.09 0.93
C SER A 405 10.30 -10.52 2.12
N VAL A 406 10.89 -10.63 3.30
CA VAL A 406 10.22 -11.03 4.54
C VAL A 406 10.30 -9.84 5.50
N THR A 407 9.18 -9.15 5.71
CA THR A 407 9.21 -7.80 6.30
C THR A 407 8.17 -7.57 7.37
N GLY A 408 8.37 -6.52 8.16
CA GLY A 408 7.33 -5.89 8.98
C GLY A 408 6.16 -5.34 8.15
N ASN A 409 5.15 -4.83 8.84
CA ASN A 409 3.86 -4.39 8.36
C ASN A 409 3.96 -3.19 7.40
N VAL A 410 4.77 -2.19 7.74
CA VAL A 410 4.94 -1.00 6.88
C VAL A 410 5.68 -1.35 5.60
N LEU A 411 6.80 -2.08 5.68
CA LEU A 411 7.52 -2.52 4.49
C LEU A 411 6.71 -3.50 3.63
N ARG A 412 5.83 -4.33 4.23
CA ARG A 412 4.88 -5.13 3.44
C ARG A 412 4.03 -4.21 2.56
N ASP A 413 3.48 -3.14 3.13
CA ASP A 413 2.71 -2.16 2.39
C ASP A 413 3.53 -1.56 1.24
N TYR A 414 4.74 -1.07 1.54
CA TYR A 414 5.55 -0.33 0.58
C TYR A 414 6.08 -1.22 -0.54
N LEU A 415 6.62 -2.39 -0.21
CA LEU A 415 7.24 -3.28 -1.19
C LEU A 415 6.21 -3.95 -2.11
N THR A 416 4.98 -4.13 -1.62
CA THR A 416 3.90 -4.73 -2.41
C THR A 416 3.18 -3.73 -3.32
N ASP A 417 3.55 -2.46 -3.26
CA ASP A 417 3.30 -1.49 -4.34
C ASP A 417 4.56 -1.27 -5.19
N LEU A 418 5.73 -1.09 -4.56
CA LEU A 418 7.00 -0.81 -5.24
C LEU A 418 7.33 -1.82 -6.33
N PHE A 419 7.57 -3.08 -5.96
CA PHE A 419 8.01 -4.07 -6.94
C PHE A 419 6.91 -4.39 -7.97
N PRO A 420 5.63 -4.57 -7.59
CA PRO A 420 4.57 -4.79 -8.58
C PRO A 420 4.38 -3.64 -9.58
N ILE A 421 4.54 -2.38 -9.16
CA ILE A 421 4.46 -1.24 -10.10
C ILE A 421 5.64 -1.27 -11.08
N LEU A 422 6.85 -1.64 -10.63
CA LEU A 422 8.01 -1.76 -11.51
C LEU A 422 7.94 -3.00 -12.41
N GLU A 423 7.36 -4.10 -11.93
CA GLU A 423 7.28 -5.38 -12.63
C GLU A 423 6.10 -5.45 -13.61
N LEU A 424 4.95 -4.93 -13.20
CA LEU A 424 3.65 -5.13 -13.87
C LEU A 424 3.00 -3.81 -14.31
N GLY A 425 3.58 -2.67 -13.93
CA GLY A 425 3.02 -1.34 -14.21
C GLY A 425 1.84 -0.97 -13.31
N THR A 426 1.47 -1.84 -12.37
CA THR A 426 0.35 -1.67 -11.43
C THR A 426 0.45 -2.68 -10.27
N SER A 427 0.01 -2.29 -9.08
CA SER A 427 -0.13 -3.18 -7.91
C SER A 427 -1.51 -3.84 -7.81
N ALA A 428 -2.43 -3.53 -8.72
CA ALA A 428 -3.79 -4.07 -8.70
C ALA A 428 -3.89 -5.53 -9.18
N LYS A 429 -2.84 -6.08 -9.79
CA LYS A 429 -2.84 -7.40 -10.44
C LYS A 429 -2.02 -8.43 -9.65
N MET A 430 -2.27 -8.50 -8.35
CA MET A 430 -1.48 -9.28 -7.39
C MET A 430 -2.32 -10.33 -6.69
N LEU A 431 -1.71 -11.46 -6.34
CA LEU A 431 -2.26 -12.36 -5.32
C LEU A 431 -2.01 -11.75 -3.95
N SER A 432 -3.05 -11.66 -3.13
CA SER A 432 -2.99 -11.13 -1.77
C SER A 432 -3.68 -12.13 -0.83
N ILE A 433 -2.89 -13.11 -0.38
CA ILE A 433 -3.35 -14.24 0.42
C ILE A 433 -3.05 -13.95 1.89
N VAL A 434 -4.02 -14.23 2.75
CA VAL A 434 -3.88 -14.13 4.20
C VAL A 434 -4.19 -15.51 4.79
N PRO A 435 -3.17 -16.36 5.02
CA PRO A 435 -3.33 -17.59 5.77
C PRO A 435 -3.76 -17.23 7.20
N LEU A 436 -5.01 -17.51 7.54
CA LEU A 436 -5.53 -17.19 8.86
C LEU A 436 -4.86 -18.10 9.89
N MET A 437 -4.49 -17.54 11.05
CA MET A 437 -3.80 -18.31 12.10
C MET A 437 -4.66 -19.48 12.62
N ALA A 438 -5.98 -19.42 12.44
CA ALA A 438 -6.92 -20.49 12.76
C ALA A 438 -7.03 -21.61 11.69
N GLY A 439 -6.25 -21.53 10.61
CA GLY A 439 -6.17 -22.55 9.55
C GLY A 439 -7.03 -22.29 8.31
N GLY A 440 -7.86 -21.24 8.30
CA GLY A 440 -8.60 -20.81 7.10
C GLY A 440 -7.76 -19.94 6.16
N GLY A 441 -8.37 -19.50 5.05
CA GLY A 441 -7.76 -18.58 4.09
C GLY A 441 -8.65 -17.37 3.83
N LEU A 442 -8.03 -16.19 3.77
CA LEU A 442 -8.63 -14.95 3.28
C LEU A 442 -7.89 -14.52 2.01
N PHE A 443 -8.64 -14.18 0.96
CA PHE A 443 -8.10 -13.84 -0.36
C PHE A 443 -8.58 -12.43 -0.73
N GLU A 444 -7.69 -11.44 -0.62
CA GLU A 444 -8.00 -10.07 -1.00
C GLU A 444 -7.86 -9.92 -2.52
N THR A 445 -8.89 -9.38 -3.18
CA THR A 445 -8.93 -9.23 -4.64
C THR A 445 -8.11 -8.04 -5.16
N GLY A 446 -7.63 -7.17 -4.27
CA GLY A 446 -6.81 -6.02 -4.63
C GLY A 446 -6.49 -5.14 -3.41
N ALA A 447 -5.48 -4.27 -3.57
CA ALA A 447 -5.02 -3.36 -2.51
C ALA A 447 -5.70 -1.98 -2.54
N GLY A 448 -6.39 -1.63 -3.63
CA GLY A 448 -6.97 -0.31 -3.87
C GLY A 448 -8.35 -0.07 -3.26
N GLY A 449 -8.89 1.13 -3.46
CA GLY A 449 -10.26 1.50 -3.06
C GLY A 449 -11.34 1.11 -4.08
N SER A 450 -12.61 1.38 -3.76
CA SER A 450 -13.79 1.02 -4.58
C SER A 450 -14.08 1.92 -5.80
N ALA A 451 -13.09 2.74 -6.20
CA ALA A 451 -13.10 3.58 -7.41
C ALA A 451 -14.42 4.35 -7.72
N PRO A 452 -14.81 5.37 -6.92
CA PRO A 452 -16.03 6.17 -7.13
C PRO A 452 -16.23 6.72 -8.56
N LYS A 453 -15.14 7.09 -9.25
CA LYS A 453 -15.16 7.58 -10.63
C LYS A 453 -15.64 6.52 -11.64
N HIS A 454 -15.61 5.23 -11.31
CA HIS A 454 -16.12 4.15 -12.15
C HIS A 454 -17.65 4.09 -12.07
N VAL A 455 -18.21 4.22 -10.86
CA VAL A 455 -19.66 4.29 -10.65
C VAL A 455 -20.27 5.50 -11.35
N GLN A 456 -19.60 6.65 -11.31
CA GLN A 456 -20.03 7.85 -12.04
C GLN A 456 -20.13 7.60 -13.56
N GLN A 457 -19.18 6.86 -14.13
CA GLN A 457 -19.24 6.50 -15.55
C GLN A 457 -20.35 5.49 -15.84
N LEU A 458 -20.54 4.50 -14.97
CA LEU A 458 -21.63 3.53 -15.10
C LEU A 458 -22.98 4.25 -15.13
N VAL A 459 -23.24 5.16 -14.19
CA VAL A 459 -24.53 5.89 -14.14
C VAL A 459 -24.70 6.82 -15.35
N ARG A 460 -23.63 7.48 -15.81
CA ARG A 460 -23.71 8.45 -16.91
C ARG A 460 -23.82 7.79 -18.30
N GLU A 461 -23.06 6.72 -18.51
CA GLU A 461 -22.80 6.15 -19.84
C GLU A 461 -23.04 4.64 -19.91
N ASN A 462 -23.50 4.01 -18.83
CA ASN A 462 -23.64 2.55 -18.70
C ASN A 462 -22.35 1.82 -19.13
N TYR A 463 -21.21 2.31 -18.65
CA TYR A 463 -19.89 1.74 -18.94
C TYR A 463 -19.09 1.57 -17.66
N LEU A 464 -18.67 0.34 -17.36
CA LEU A 464 -17.89 0.04 -16.15
C LEU A 464 -16.46 -0.37 -16.51
N ARG A 465 -15.49 0.51 -16.24
CA ARG A 465 -14.06 0.26 -16.49
C ARG A 465 -13.30 -0.39 -15.33
N TRP A 466 -14.00 -1.03 -14.40
CA TRP A 466 -13.38 -1.75 -13.28
C TRP A 466 -12.74 -3.04 -13.80
N ASP A 467 -11.46 -3.27 -13.52
CA ASP A 467 -10.74 -4.48 -13.92
C ASP A 467 -10.86 -5.55 -12.82
N SER A 468 -11.60 -6.62 -13.11
CA SER A 468 -11.85 -7.73 -12.17
C SER A 468 -10.74 -8.78 -12.13
N LEU A 469 -9.59 -8.55 -12.79
CA LEU A 469 -8.51 -9.53 -12.82
C LEU A 469 -8.09 -10.03 -11.43
N GLY A 470 -8.02 -9.14 -10.44
CA GLY A 470 -7.69 -9.52 -9.07
C GLY A 470 -8.75 -10.43 -8.40
N GLU A 471 -10.01 -10.34 -8.82
CA GLU A 471 -11.07 -11.26 -8.38
C GLU A 471 -10.85 -12.67 -8.96
N PHE A 472 -10.45 -12.75 -10.23
CA PHE A 472 -10.19 -14.03 -10.91
C PHE A 472 -9.00 -14.76 -10.27
N LEU A 473 -7.94 -14.01 -9.98
CA LEU A 473 -6.73 -14.52 -9.33
C LEU A 473 -7.01 -14.97 -7.89
N ALA A 474 -7.76 -14.18 -7.11
CA ALA A 474 -8.15 -14.54 -5.75
C ALA A 474 -9.04 -15.79 -5.72
N LEU A 475 -9.95 -15.95 -6.69
CA LEU A 475 -10.82 -17.12 -6.80
C LEU A 475 -10.02 -18.39 -7.11
N ALA A 476 -9.04 -18.32 -8.02
CA ALA A 476 -8.15 -19.45 -8.31
C ALA A 476 -7.39 -19.90 -7.05
N SER A 477 -6.79 -18.97 -6.30
CA SER A 477 -6.12 -19.27 -5.03
C SER A 477 -7.08 -19.78 -3.95
N SER A 478 -8.33 -19.32 -3.93
CA SER A 478 -9.35 -19.85 -3.02
C SER A 478 -9.68 -21.31 -3.31
N PHE A 479 -9.76 -21.70 -4.59
CA PHE A 479 -9.97 -23.09 -4.98
C PHE A 479 -8.75 -23.97 -4.66
N GLU A 480 -7.54 -23.48 -4.92
CA GLU A 480 -6.29 -24.17 -4.56
C GLU A 480 -6.19 -24.40 -3.04
N HIS A 481 -6.55 -23.40 -2.23
CA HIS A 481 -6.60 -23.55 -0.78
C HIS A 481 -7.64 -24.58 -0.35
N LEU A 482 -8.84 -24.57 -0.94
CA LEU A 482 -9.86 -25.59 -0.65
C LEU A 482 -9.35 -26.99 -1.01
N ALA A 483 -8.71 -27.14 -2.18
CA ALA A 483 -8.16 -28.41 -2.64
C ALA A 483 -7.10 -28.95 -1.68
N THR A 484 -6.13 -28.13 -1.31
CA THR A 484 -5.00 -28.51 -0.46
C THR A 484 -5.41 -28.78 0.99
N THR A 485 -6.34 -28.00 1.55
CA THR A 485 -6.78 -28.16 2.94
C THR A 485 -7.79 -29.28 3.16
N THR A 486 -8.59 -29.63 2.14
CA THR A 486 -9.65 -30.65 2.26
C THR A 486 -9.39 -31.92 1.45
N GLY A 487 -8.39 -31.93 0.57
CA GLY A 487 -8.16 -33.00 -0.40
C GLY A 487 -9.15 -33.00 -1.56
N ASN A 488 -9.83 -31.88 -1.83
CA ASN A 488 -10.83 -31.78 -2.90
C ASN A 488 -10.15 -31.64 -4.28
N ALA A 489 -9.96 -32.77 -4.97
CA ALA A 489 -9.35 -32.80 -6.29
C ALA A 489 -10.10 -31.97 -7.35
N ARG A 490 -11.44 -31.91 -7.30
CA ARG A 490 -12.23 -31.09 -8.24
C ARG A 490 -11.97 -29.60 -8.06
N ALA A 491 -11.74 -29.14 -6.83
CA ALA A 491 -11.34 -27.76 -6.58
C ALA A 491 -9.98 -27.45 -7.21
N GLN A 492 -9.03 -28.41 -7.21
CA GLN A 492 -7.75 -28.22 -7.91
C GLN A 492 -7.96 -28.04 -9.41
N VAL A 493 -8.80 -28.87 -10.04
CA VAL A 493 -9.12 -28.73 -11.47
C VAL A 493 -9.73 -27.36 -11.78
N LEU A 494 -10.64 -26.86 -10.93
CA LEU A 494 -11.21 -25.52 -11.07
C LEU A 494 -10.15 -24.42 -10.95
N ALA A 495 -9.20 -24.54 -10.01
CA ALA A 495 -8.10 -23.59 -9.84
C ALA A 495 -7.19 -23.55 -11.08
N ASP A 496 -6.73 -24.71 -11.52
CA ASP A 496 -5.76 -24.84 -12.61
C ASP A 496 -6.35 -24.38 -13.95
N THR A 497 -7.61 -24.72 -14.22
CA THR A 497 -8.33 -24.27 -15.41
C THR A 497 -8.61 -22.77 -15.38
N LEU A 498 -8.89 -22.19 -14.22
CA LEU A 498 -9.11 -20.75 -14.08
C LEU A 498 -7.82 -19.95 -14.26
N ASP A 499 -6.66 -20.44 -13.77
CA ASP A 499 -5.38 -19.77 -14.02
C ASP A 499 -5.01 -19.79 -15.52
N ARG A 500 -5.20 -20.92 -16.21
CA ARG A 500 -5.01 -21.00 -17.66
C ARG A 500 -5.96 -20.09 -18.44
N ALA A 501 -7.24 -20.07 -18.06
CA ALA A 501 -8.23 -19.16 -18.65
C ALA A 501 -7.85 -17.68 -18.43
N THR A 502 -7.31 -17.34 -17.26
CA THR A 502 -6.81 -16.00 -16.95
C THR A 502 -5.59 -15.65 -17.81
N ALA A 503 -4.70 -16.61 -18.08
CA ALA A 503 -3.58 -16.41 -19.00
C ALA A 503 -4.05 -16.13 -20.44
N THR A 504 -5.00 -16.91 -20.96
CA THR A 504 -5.62 -16.65 -22.27
C THR A 504 -6.31 -15.30 -22.32
N PHE A 505 -7.08 -14.96 -21.27
CA PHE A 505 -7.75 -13.67 -21.11
C PHE A 505 -6.80 -12.47 -21.23
N LEU A 506 -5.62 -12.58 -20.62
CA LEU A 506 -4.58 -11.56 -20.69
C LEU A 506 -3.96 -11.48 -22.09
N ASN A 507 -3.58 -12.62 -22.67
CA ASN A 507 -2.94 -12.67 -23.99
C ASN A 507 -3.85 -12.14 -25.12
N GLU A 508 -5.16 -12.35 -24.99
CA GLU A 508 -6.16 -11.87 -25.96
C GLU A 508 -6.65 -10.43 -25.67
N ASP A 509 -6.01 -9.74 -24.72
CA ASP A 509 -6.30 -8.36 -24.28
C ASP A 509 -7.80 -8.12 -23.99
N LYS A 510 -8.41 -9.02 -23.23
CA LYS A 510 -9.85 -8.98 -22.90
C LYS A 510 -10.17 -8.21 -21.61
N SER A 511 -9.21 -7.47 -21.06
CA SER A 511 -9.45 -6.53 -19.97
C SER A 511 -10.40 -5.39 -20.39
N PRO A 512 -11.12 -4.76 -19.45
CA PRO A 512 -11.99 -3.62 -19.76
C PRO A 512 -11.20 -2.47 -20.40
N THR A 513 -11.66 -2.03 -21.57
CA THR A 513 -11.13 -0.83 -22.21
C THR A 513 -11.56 0.41 -21.41
N ARG A 514 -11.03 1.58 -21.76
CA ARG A 514 -11.34 2.84 -21.07
C ARG A 514 -12.32 3.75 -21.83
N ARG A 515 -13.00 3.23 -22.85
CA ARG A 515 -13.89 4.01 -23.72
C ARG A 515 -15.17 3.26 -24.08
N VAL A 516 -16.27 3.99 -24.15
CA VAL A 516 -17.56 3.49 -24.64
C VAL A 516 -17.41 2.89 -26.04
N GLY A 517 -18.11 1.78 -26.28
CA GLY A 517 -18.06 0.99 -27.52
C GLY A 517 -17.01 -0.12 -27.48
N GLY A 518 -16.15 -0.17 -26.46
CA GLY A 518 -15.24 -1.30 -26.21
C GLY A 518 -15.81 -2.31 -25.21
N ILE A 519 -15.05 -3.38 -24.99
CA ILE A 519 -15.29 -4.34 -23.91
C ILE A 519 -15.16 -3.60 -22.58
N ASP A 520 -16.20 -3.66 -21.74
CA ASP A 520 -16.17 -3.16 -20.36
C ASP A 520 -16.10 -4.33 -19.37
N ASN A 521 -16.26 -4.09 -18.07
CA ASN A 521 -16.22 -5.12 -17.03
C ASN A 521 -17.14 -6.32 -17.32
N ARG A 522 -18.33 -6.10 -17.87
CA ARG A 522 -19.27 -7.20 -18.16
C ARG A 522 -18.77 -8.06 -19.31
N GLY A 523 -18.21 -7.42 -20.33
CA GLY A 523 -17.58 -8.13 -21.45
C GLY A 523 -16.35 -8.91 -21.01
N SER A 524 -15.54 -8.38 -20.10
CA SER A 524 -14.37 -9.11 -19.58
C SER A 524 -14.79 -10.36 -18.78
N HIS A 525 -15.88 -10.28 -18.01
CA HIS A 525 -16.45 -11.45 -17.31
C HIS A 525 -16.97 -12.52 -18.29
N PHE A 526 -17.59 -12.12 -19.41
CA PHE A 526 -17.99 -13.06 -20.45
C PHE A 526 -16.77 -13.80 -21.04
N PHE A 527 -15.71 -13.08 -21.44
CA PHE A 527 -14.53 -13.71 -22.01
C PHE A 527 -13.83 -14.67 -21.02
N LEU A 528 -13.74 -14.29 -19.75
CA LEU A 528 -13.23 -15.22 -18.74
C LEU A 528 -14.09 -16.49 -18.64
N ALA A 529 -15.42 -16.35 -18.59
CA ALA A 529 -16.32 -17.49 -18.53
C ALA A 529 -16.19 -18.40 -19.76
N LEU A 530 -16.04 -17.83 -20.95
CA LEU A 530 -15.79 -18.56 -22.19
C LEU A 530 -14.48 -19.36 -22.10
N TYR A 531 -13.36 -18.72 -21.79
CA TYR A 531 -12.06 -19.39 -21.71
C TYR A 531 -12.02 -20.43 -20.60
N TRP A 532 -12.66 -20.16 -19.46
CA TRP A 532 -12.70 -21.12 -18.36
C TRP A 532 -13.56 -22.33 -18.69
N ALA A 533 -14.72 -22.16 -19.34
CA ALA A 533 -15.53 -23.27 -19.82
C ALA A 533 -14.76 -24.12 -20.86
N GLN A 534 -13.98 -23.50 -21.75
CA GLN A 534 -13.14 -24.20 -22.71
C GLN A 534 -12.03 -25.02 -22.02
N GLU A 535 -11.33 -24.43 -21.05
CA GLU A 535 -10.32 -25.12 -20.26
C GLU A 535 -10.90 -26.29 -19.44
N LEU A 536 -12.09 -26.11 -18.85
CA LEU A 536 -12.81 -27.15 -18.11
C LEU A 536 -13.29 -28.28 -19.01
N ALA A 537 -13.76 -27.97 -20.22
CA ALA A 537 -14.17 -28.96 -21.21
C ALA A 537 -12.97 -29.72 -21.81
N GLY A 538 -11.80 -29.09 -21.88
CA GLY A 538 -10.59 -29.64 -22.50
C GLY A 538 -9.66 -30.42 -21.57
N GLN A 539 -9.75 -30.22 -20.25
CA GLN A 539 -8.90 -30.93 -19.28
C GLN A 539 -9.22 -32.44 -19.18
N THR A 540 -8.26 -33.22 -18.70
CA THR A 540 -8.33 -34.69 -18.63
C THR A 540 -8.30 -35.26 -17.21
N ASP A 541 -8.28 -34.40 -16.19
CA ASP A 541 -8.14 -34.78 -14.78
C ASP A 541 -9.48 -35.20 -14.15
N ASP A 542 -10.60 -34.62 -14.62
CA ASP A 542 -11.98 -35.02 -14.24
C ASP A 542 -12.90 -35.08 -15.46
N ALA A 543 -13.21 -36.29 -15.92
CA ALA A 543 -14.01 -36.53 -17.12
C ALA A 543 -15.48 -36.08 -16.98
N ASP A 544 -16.04 -36.14 -15.77
CA ASP A 544 -17.42 -35.71 -15.53
C ASP A 544 -17.53 -34.19 -15.62
N LEU A 545 -16.54 -33.48 -15.07
CA LEU A 545 -16.45 -32.03 -15.17
C LEU A 545 -16.26 -31.59 -16.62
N ALA A 546 -15.37 -32.24 -17.37
CA ALA A 546 -15.19 -31.98 -18.79
C ALA A 546 -16.49 -32.16 -19.58
N LYS A 547 -17.20 -33.26 -19.33
CA LYS A 547 -18.49 -33.54 -19.98
C LYS A 547 -19.57 -32.51 -19.62
N ALA A 548 -19.62 -32.08 -18.36
CA ALA A 548 -20.59 -31.09 -17.90
C ALA A 548 -20.37 -29.71 -18.55
N PHE A 549 -19.11 -29.30 -18.72
CA PHE A 549 -18.77 -27.99 -19.29
C PHE A 549 -18.72 -27.96 -20.82
N GLY A 550 -18.63 -29.11 -21.50
CA GLY A 550 -18.63 -29.20 -22.96
C GLY A 550 -19.75 -28.41 -23.66
N PRO A 551 -21.04 -28.65 -23.32
CA PRO A 551 -22.17 -27.91 -23.93
C PRO A 551 -22.13 -26.40 -23.65
N VAL A 552 -21.64 -26.00 -22.48
CA VAL A 552 -21.53 -24.58 -22.09
C VAL A 552 -20.44 -23.90 -22.90
N ALA A 553 -19.26 -24.53 -23.03
CA ALA A 553 -18.16 -24.04 -23.84
C ALA A 553 -18.58 -23.86 -25.32
N GLU A 554 -19.31 -24.84 -25.87
CA GLU A 554 -19.86 -24.77 -27.23
C GLU A 554 -20.88 -23.64 -27.38
N THR A 555 -21.79 -23.49 -26.42
CA THR A 555 -22.83 -22.46 -26.44
C THR A 555 -22.23 -21.06 -26.37
N LEU A 556 -21.29 -20.83 -25.44
CA LEU A 556 -20.60 -19.55 -25.29
C LEU A 556 -19.75 -19.22 -26.53
N GLY A 557 -19.01 -20.20 -27.07
CA GLY A 557 -18.18 -20.00 -28.26
C GLY A 557 -19.00 -19.71 -29.51
N THR A 558 -20.09 -20.45 -29.73
CA THR A 558 -20.98 -20.23 -30.90
C THR A 558 -21.71 -18.89 -30.85
N ASN A 559 -22.02 -18.40 -29.64
CA ASN A 559 -22.74 -17.14 -29.44
C ASN A 559 -21.83 -15.96 -29.06
N GLU A 560 -20.51 -16.07 -29.21
CA GLU A 560 -19.56 -15.05 -28.75
C GLU A 560 -19.93 -13.65 -29.26
N GLN A 561 -20.03 -13.47 -30.58
CA GLN A 561 -20.34 -12.18 -31.18
C GLN A 561 -21.70 -11.64 -30.73
N LYS A 562 -22.71 -12.52 -30.64
CA LYS A 562 -24.06 -12.14 -30.22
C LYS A 562 -24.06 -11.61 -28.77
N ILE A 563 -23.35 -12.29 -27.87
CA ILE A 563 -23.21 -11.86 -26.47
C ILE A 563 -22.47 -10.54 -26.40
N VAL A 564 -21.35 -10.39 -27.12
CA VAL A 564 -20.59 -9.14 -27.17
C VAL A 564 -21.45 -7.98 -27.68
N ASP A 565 -22.23 -8.18 -28.74
CA ASP A 565 -23.13 -7.17 -29.30
C ASP A 565 -24.23 -6.77 -28.32
N GLU A 566 -24.82 -7.73 -27.61
CA GLU A 566 -25.81 -7.48 -26.54
C GLU A 566 -25.21 -6.63 -25.41
N LEU A 567 -23.98 -6.95 -24.97
CA LEU A 567 -23.27 -6.21 -23.92
C LEU A 567 -22.87 -4.80 -24.36
N ILE A 568 -22.33 -4.63 -25.57
CA ILE A 568 -21.94 -3.32 -26.10
C ILE A 568 -23.16 -2.43 -26.34
N SER A 569 -24.27 -2.99 -26.83
CA SER A 569 -25.51 -2.24 -27.12
C SER A 569 -26.17 -1.61 -25.88
N ALA A 570 -25.82 -2.10 -24.68
CA ALA A 570 -26.28 -1.53 -23.41
C ALA A 570 -25.56 -0.20 -23.08
N GLN A 571 -24.35 0.02 -23.63
CA GLN A 571 -23.50 1.17 -23.32
C GLN A 571 -23.99 2.48 -23.98
N GLY A 572 -23.40 3.61 -23.58
CA GLY A 572 -23.63 4.94 -24.15
C GLY A 572 -24.93 5.61 -23.69
N LYS A 573 -25.65 5.01 -22.75
CA LYS A 573 -26.93 5.50 -22.21
C LYS A 573 -26.83 5.63 -20.68
N PRO A 574 -27.52 6.57 -20.04
CA PRO A 574 -27.59 6.60 -18.59
C PRO A 574 -28.18 5.31 -18.01
N ALA A 575 -27.61 4.83 -16.91
CA ALA A 575 -28.10 3.65 -16.18
C ALA A 575 -28.68 4.07 -14.83
N ASP A 576 -29.91 3.63 -14.54
CA ASP A 576 -30.52 3.80 -13.21
C ASP A 576 -30.29 2.53 -12.38
N ILE A 577 -29.50 2.66 -11.31
CA ILE A 577 -29.21 1.61 -10.34
C ILE A 577 -29.97 1.80 -9.02
N GLY A 578 -30.87 2.79 -8.92
CA GLY A 578 -31.75 2.99 -7.76
C GLY A 578 -31.09 3.50 -6.47
N GLY A 579 -29.79 3.82 -6.48
CA GLY A 579 -29.05 4.31 -5.31
C GLY A 579 -27.53 4.37 -5.57
N TYR A 580 -26.75 4.81 -4.58
CA TYR A 580 -25.28 4.84 -4.67
C TYR A 580 -24.62 3.89 -3.67
N TYR A 581 -24.73 4.19 -2.36
CA TYR A 581 -24.21 3.29 -1.31
C TYR A 581 -25.06 2.03 -1.11
N GLN A 582 -26.34 2.11 -1.45
CA GLN A 582 -27.30 1.02 -1.37
C GLN A 582 -28.19 1.05 -2.63
N PRO A 583 -27.70 0.53 -3.77
CA PRO A 583 -28.48 0.47 -5.00
C PRO A 583 -29.67 -0.49 -4.86
N ASP A 584 -30.67 -0.32 -5.73
CA ASP A 584 -31.79 -1.26 -5.84
C ASP A 584 -31.30 -2.58 -6.47
N PRO A 585 -31.48 -3.75 -5.82
CA PRO A 585 -30.91 -5.01 -6.30
C PRO A 585 -31.40 -5.43 -7.69
N GLU A 586 -32.68 -5.22 -8.01
CA GLU A 586 -33.25 -5.62 -9.30
C GLU A 586 -32.74 -4.73 -10.43
N LYS A 587 -32.72 -3.41 -10.21
CA LYS A 587 -32.15 -2.44 -11.16
C LYS A 587 -30.67 -2.68 -11.40
N ALA A 588 -29.89 -2.88 -10.33
CA ALA A 588 -28.47 -3.17 -10.44
C ALA A 588 -28.22 -4.47 -11.22
N ALA A 589 -28.97 -5.53 -10.95
CA ALA A 589 -28.86 -6.80 -11.67
C ALA A 589 -29.17 -6.63 -13.16
N ALA A 590 -30.23 -5.90 -13.52
CA ALA A 590 -30.60 -5.64 -14.92
C ALA A 590 -29.50 -4.86 -15.67
N VAL A 591 -28.89 -3.86 -15.02
CA VAL A 591 -27.76 -3.09 -15.59
C VAL A 591 -26.52 -3.97 -15.74
N MET A 592 -26.24 -4.83 -14.77
CA MET A 592 -25.02 -5.65 -14.75
C MET A 592 -25.11 -6.92 -15.61
N ARG A 593 -26.31 -7.39 -15.95
CA ARG A 593 -26.54 -8.63 -16.70
C ARG A 593 -27.45 -8.42 -17.94
N PRO A 594 -27.11 -7.51 -18.87
CA PRO A 594 -28.02 -7.14 -19.96
C PRO A 594 -28.09 -8.17 -21.11
N SER A 595 -27.14 -9.11 -21.20
CA SER A 595 -27.15 -10.15 -22.24
C SER A 595 -28.04 -11.33 -21.82
N ALA A 596 -29.20 -11.46 -22.45
CA ALA A 596 -30.09 -12.60 -22.24
C ALA A 596 -29.42 -13.91 -22.67
N THR A 597 -28.71 -13.90 -23.81
CA THR A 597 -28.02 -15.08 -24.33
C THR A 597 -26.97 -15.59 -23.34
N PHE A 598 -26.18 -14.69 -22.73
CA PHE A 598 -25.19 -15.09 -21.74
C PHE A 598 -25.83 -15.61 -20.45
N ASN A 599 -26.90 -14.94 -19.97
CA ASN A 599 -27.63 -15.38 -18.79
C ASN A 599 -28.22 -16.80 -18.96
N GLU A 600 -28.80 -17.11 -20.12
CA GLU A 600 -29.35 -18.44 -20.43
C GLU A 600 -28.25 -19.51 -20.48
N ALA A 601 -27.09 -19.20 -21.08
CA ALA A 601 -25.95 -20.11 -21.13
C ALA A 601 -25.45 -20.47 -19.72
N ILE A 602 -25.30 -19.49 -18.82
CA ILE A 602 -24.89 -19.73 -17.43
C ILE A 602 -25.97 -20.47 -16.64
N ALA A 603 -27.25 -20.16 -16.86
CA ALA A 603 -28.36 -20.84 -16.17
C ALA A 603 -28.43 -22.34 -16.48
N SER A 604 -27.87 -22.80 -17.60
CA SER A 604 -27.82 -24.23 -17.96
C SER A 604 -26.93 -25.09 -17.04
N LEU A 605 -26.09 -24.45 -16.21
CA LEU A 605 -25.27 -25.12 -15.20
C LEU A 605 -26.00 -25.39 -13.87
N ALA A 606 -27.18 -24.77 -13.66
CA ALA A 606 -27.90 -24.75 -12.39
C ALA A 606 -28.78 -25.98 -12.15
#